data_AF-A0A965TJQ2-F1
#
_entry.id   AF-A0A965TJQ2-F1
#
_cell.length_a   1.000
_cell.length_b   1.000
_cell.length_c   1.000
_cell.angle_alpha   90.00
_cell.angle_beta   90.00
_cell.angle_gamma   90.00
#
_symmetry.space_group_name_H-M   'P 1'
#
loop_
_entity.id
_entity.type
_entity.pdbx_description
1 polymer ?
#
loop_
_entity_poly.entity_id
_entity_poly.type
_entity_poly.pdbx_seq_one_letter_code
_entity_poly.pdbx_strand_id
1 'polypeptide(L)'
;METEAETMSDPEFSQDLPADLACGPDQTCIRVLAIDIGNTQTVIGWFDADTLRCTARWGTVREDADDLLDRELLGFFSRYNLNPAQLDAIGISSVVPPATPQLVESLSRYTSLEPVLTSVRTATIPIRVDVPEKIGADRIANAVAAARLYPLPAIVMDVGTASTISVIDATGNLVGGSISLGLQNSARALHQVTAQLPLSDLASPPSQIGRNTEDSIRSGLLNGTAAMLEGLAERMSGELGRPATLILTGGLSGRLIHHFRKPVRHDPELLLKGLRLIALGGQPTALIRPMSGRRLGIIGAGRLGVGLGLYLASRGIALAGYCSRNFLSAEKAARLTGSKAFRSLDEVVAFSDMILIATPDGEIAGVARRLAGRLAMGQWLMHASGSLPAEILRAGLPGKPDVSVLSLHPMLAFASRDMMPEAIDTASISLEGDAAVADEWAAALSDWNHPVIRLTAGQKPLYHLASVWASNLTLAVIAQSCAYLETLGLSHKEAEQAIWPLVQASLENFRAHGLPGALTGPVERNDVETIRHHLQVMPEQDQALYCQLSAILLEQARLRHHNRKDQELANLLNSGGST
;
A
#
# COMPACT_ATOMS: atom_id res chain seq x y z
N MET A 1 -40.28 -23.44 50.66
CA MET A 1 -39.58 -24.44 51.49
C MET A 1 -39.19 -25.58 50.58
N GLU A 2 -38.24 -25.34 49.66
CA GLU A 2 -36.78 -25.34 49.91
C GLU A 2 -36.29 -26.74 50.27
N THR A 3 -35.46 -27.33 49.40
CA THR A 3 -34.00 -27.35 49.65
C THR A 3 -33.24 -27.58 48.35
N GLU A 4 -32.15 -26.83 48.24
CA GLU A 4 -31.23 -26.62 47.12
C GLU A 4 -30.34 -27.83 46.81
N ALA A 5 -29.92 -27.93 45.55
CA ALA A 5 -28.63 -28.48 45.16
C ALA A 5 -28.07 -27.61 44.03
N GLU A 6 -27.33 -26.57 44.41
CA GLU A 6 -26.56 -25.72 43.51
C GLU A 6 -25.26 -26.43 43.12
N THR A 7 -25.11 -26.75 41.84
CA THR A 7 -23.80 -26.94 41.20
C THR A 7 -23.43 -25.63 40.52
N MET A 8 -22.62 -24.82 41.19
CA MET A 8 -21.94 -23.65 40.62
C MET A 8 -20.90 -24.13 39.58
N SER A 9 -21.16 -23.86 38.31
CA SER A 9 -20.15 -23.81 37.26
C SER A 9 -19.63 -22.38 37.15
N ASP A 10 -18.33 -22.18 37.37
CA ASP A 10 -17.61 -20.92 37.17
C ASP A 10 -17.76 -20.41 35.72
N PRO A 11 -17.96 -19.10 35.48
CA PRO A 11 -18.02 -18.53 34.14
C PRO A 11 -16.62 -18.23 33.63
N GLU A 12 -16.16 -18.99 32.63
CA GLU A 12 -15.02 -18.61 31.80
C GLU A 12 -15.37 -17.40 30.92
N PHE A 13 -14.41 -16.49 30.80
CA PHE A 13 -14.43 -15.25 30.05
C PHE A 13 -14.84 -15.45 28.57
N SER A 14 -16.09 -15.15 28.25
CA SER A 14 -16.50 -14.74 26.91
C SER A 14 -16.78 -13.23 26.94
N GLN A 15 -15.80 -12.44 26.51
CA GLN A 15 -16.08 -11.07 26.08
C GLN A 15 -16.33 -11.13 24.58
N ASP A 16 -17.62 -11.15 24.22
CA ASP A 16 -18.08 -10.85 22.88
C ASP A 16 -17.56 -9.46 22.48
N LEU A 17 -16.69 -9.42 21.48
CA LEU A 17 -16.37 -8.21 20.73
C LEU A 17 -17.65 -7.77 19.99
N PRO A 18 -18.01 -6.47 20.01
CA PRO A 18 -19.24 -5.99 19.39
C PRO A 18 -19.26 -6.30 17.87
N ALA A 19 -20.42 -6.74 17.40
CA ALA A 19 -20.70 -7.26 16.06
C ALA A 19 -20.65 -6.23 14.92
N ASP A 20 -20.01 -5.08 15.10
CA ASP A 20 -20.04 -3.95 14.15
C ASP A 20 -18.73 -3.76 13.37
N LEU A 21 -17.87 -4.79 13.35
CA LEU A 21 -16.64 -4.85 12.53
C LEU A 21 -16.69 -5.96 11.48
N ALA A 22 -17.89 -6.45 11.15
CA ALA A 22 -18.08 -7.33 10.00
C ALA A 22 -17.85 -6.53 8.71
N CYS A 23 -16.58 -6.44 8.29
CA CYS A 23 -16.26 -6.26 6.89
C CYS A 23 -17.10 -7.28 6.13
N GLY A 24 -17.92 -6.82 5.17
CA GLY A 24 -18.64 -7.70 4.27
C GLY A 24 -17.68 -8.65 3.53
N PRO A 25 -18.20 -9.54 2.68
CA PRO A 25 -17.37 -10.43 1.86
C PRO A 25 -16.63 -9.63 0.78
N ASP A 26 -15.67 -8.80 1.18
CA ASP A 26 -14.88 -7.91 0.33
C ASP A 26 -13.54 -8.57 0.01
N GLN A 27 -13.24 -8.66 -1.29
CA GLN A 27 -12.08 -9.34 -1.86
C GLN A 27 -10.75 -8.55 -1.72
N THR A 28 -10.65 -7.58 -0.81
CA THR A 28 -9.59 -6.54 -0.85
C THR A 28 -8.64 -6.48 0.35
N CYS A 29 -8.73 -7.45 1.27
CA CYS A 29 -7.85 -7.54 2.44
C CYS A 29 -6.78 -8.63 2.22
N ILE A 30 -5.49 -8.30 2.43
CA ILE A 30 -4.41 -9.29 2.37
C ILE A 30 -4.63 -10.34 3.46
N ARG A 31 -4.78 -11.60 3.07
CA ARG A 31 -5.00 -12.72 3.97
C ARG A 31 -3.75 -13.57 4.08
N VAL A 32 -3.28 -13.75 5.31
CA VAL A 32 -2.05 -14.49 5.57
C VAL A 32 -2.34 -15.65 6.50
N LEU A 33 -1.87 -16.84 6.13
CA LEU A 33 -1.86 -18.00 6.99
C LEU A 33 -0.49 -18.09 7.67
N ALA A 34 -0.45 -17.99 9.00
CA ALA A 34 0.75 -18.17 9.79
C ALA A 34 0.69 -19.52 10.51
N ILE A 35 1.71 -20.36 10.35
CA ILE A 35 1.75 -21.70 10.96
C ILE A 35 3.08 -21.92 11.68
N ASP A 36 3.01 -22.26 12.96
CA ASP A 36 4.15 -22.67 13.76
C ASP A 36 4.07 -24.16 14.07
N ILE A 37 5.08 -24.92 13.64
CA ILE A 37 5.20 -26.34 13.90
C ILE A 37 6.23 -26.54 15.03
N GLY A 38 5.72 -26.52 16.25
CA GLY A 38 6.49 -26.85 17.44
C GLY A 38 6.65 -28.36 17.64
N ASN A 39 7.46 -28.75 18.62
CA ASN A 39 7.62 -30.16 18.98
C ASN A 39 6.32 -30.79 19.49
N THR A 40 5.58 -30.09 20.34
CA THR A 40 4.39 -30.63 21.02
C THR A 40 3.10 -30.25 20.32
N GLN A 41 3.05 -29.04 19.77
CA GLN A 41 1.86 -28.48 19.17
C GLN A 41 2.18 -27.76 17.87
N THR A 42 1.22 -27.80 16.95
CA THR A 42 1.15 -26.92 15.80
C THR A 42 0.14 -25.82 16.11
N VAL A 43 0.52 -24.56 15.86
CA VAL A 43 -0.33 -23.39 16.01
C VAL A 43 -0.58 -22.78 14.65
N ILE A 44 -1.84 -22.53 14.31
CA ILE A 44 -2.24 -21.87 13.08
C ILE A 44 -2.95 -20.56 13.40
N GLY A 45 -2.73 -19.54 12.58
CA GLY A 45 -3.40 -18.25 12.67
C GLY A 45 -3.79 -17.75 11.29
N TRP A 46 -5.02 -17.25 11.17
CA TRP A 46 -5.49 -16.53 9.99
C TRP A 46 -5.49 -15.04 10.26
N PHE A 47 -4.76 -14.29 9.45
CA PHE A 47 -4.74 -12.83 9.50
C PHE A 47 -5.55 -12.23 8.36
N ASP A 48 -6.38 -11.25 8.69
CA ASP A 48 -6.94 -10.30 7.73
C ASP A 48 -6.19 -8.96 7.96
N ALA A 49 -5.34 -8.60 7.00
CA ALA A 49 -4.36 -7.53 7.13
C ALA A 49 -3.51 -7.72 8.39
N ASP A 50 -3.46 -6.73 9.30
CA ASP A 50 -2.71 -6.78 10.56
C ASP A 50 -3.43 -7.50 11.70
N THR A 51 -4.70 -7.88 11.50
CA THR A 51 -5.55 -8.42 12.56
C THR A 51 -5.54 -9.94 12.53
N LEU A 52 -5.15 -10.57 13.63
CA LEU A 52 -5.34 -12.01 13.81
C LEU A 52 -6.83 -12.29 14.00
N ARG A 53 -7.48 -12.83 12.98
CA ARG A 53 -8.92 -13.09 12.99
C ARG A 53 -9.27 -14.32 13.80
N CYS A 54 -8.48 -15.38 13.68
CA CYS A 54 -8.68 -16.60 14.45
C CYS A 54 -7.39 -17.41 14.54
N THR A 55 -7.33 -18.25 15.57
CA THR A 55 -6.23 -19.19 15.80
C THR A 55 -6.78 -20.56 16.20
N ALA A 56 -6.02 -21.61 15.91
CA ALA A 56 -6.26 -22.95 16.42
C ALA A 56 -4.93 -23.63 16.76
N ARG A 57 -5.00 -24.65 17.60
CA ARG A 57 -3.85 -25.42 18.07
C ARG A 57 -4.20 -26.90 18.10
N TRP A 58 -3.31 -27.75 17.62
CA TRP A 58 -3.42 -29.21 17.70
C TRP A 58 -2.06 -29.84 18.00
N GLY A 59 -2.04 -31.14 18.29
CA GLY A 59 -0.79 -31.88 18.52
C GLY A 59 0.00 -32.06 17.23
N THR A 60 1.32 -31.88 17.28
CA THR A 60 2.17 -31.99 16.08
C THR A 60 2.12 -33.40 15.49
N VAL A 61 1.66 -33.51 14.24
CA VAL A 61 1.66 -34.76 13.46
C VAL A 61 3.05 -34.97 12.87
N ARG A 62 3.64 -36.16 13.06
CA ARG A 62 5.06 -36.45 12.73
C ARG A 62 5.26 -37.64 11.77
N GLU A 63 4.21 -38.42 11.49
CA GLU A 63 4.24 -39.67 10.73
C GLU A 63 3.05 -39.73 9.76
N ASP A 64 3.16 -40.55 8.69
CA ASP A 64 2.25 -40.74 7.55
C ASP A 64 0.74 -40.75 7.92
N ALA A 65 0.18 -39.56 8.10
CA ALA A 65 -1.19 -39.34 8.51
C ALA A 65 -1.75 -38.09 7.83
N ASP A 66 -1.60 -38.02 6.51
CA ASP A 66 -2.11 -36.93 5.67
C ASP A 66 -3.60 -36.68 5.93
N ASP A 67 -4.37 -37.74 6.16
CA ASP A 67 -5.79 -37.68 6.53
C ASP A 67 -6.05 -36.90 7.83
N LEU A 68 -5.17 -37.02 8.83
CA LEU A 68 -5.30 -36.28 10.10
C LEU A 68 -5.02 -34.79 9.88
N LEU A 69 -3.99 -34.47 9.10
CA LEU A 69 -3.61 -33.08 8.86
C LEU A 69 -4.64 -32.35 8.01
N ASP A 70 -5.17 -33.02 6.99
CA ASP A 70 -6.29 -32.52 6.19
C ASP A 70 -7.54 -32.30 7.04
N ARG A 71 -7.84 -33.21 7.97
CA ARG A 71 -8.97 -33.04 8.88
C ARG A 71 -8.81 -31.81 9.79
N GLU A 72 -7.62 -31.57 10.34
CA GLU A 72 -7.37 -30.39 11.18
C GLU A 72 -7.44 -29.09 10.35
N LEU A 73 -6.86 -29.06 9.15
CA LEU A 73 -6.94 -27.90 8.24
C LEU A 73 -8.37 -27.62 7.80
N LEU A 74 -9.09 -28.64 7.31
CA LEU A 74 -10.49 -28.52 6.90
C LEU A 74 -11.37 -28.09 8.08
N GLY A 75 -11.11 -28.65 9.27
CA GLY A 75 -11.79 -28.26 10.50
C GLY A 75 -11.56 -26.79 10.86
N PHE A 76 -10.31 -26.31 10.76
CA PHE A 76 -9.98 -24.91 10.97
C PHE A 76 -10.69 -23.98 9.98
N PHE A 77 -10.62 -24.27 8.68
CA PHE A 77 -11.26 -23.45 7.66
C PHE A 77 -12.79 -23.45 7.78
N SER A 78 -13.39 -24.61 8.01
CA SER A 78 -14.85 -24.74 8.14
C SER A 78 -15.38 -24.06 9.40
N ARG A 79 -14.70 -24.24 10.54
CA ARG A 79 -15.11 -23.66 11.83
C ARG A 79 -15.19 -22.14 11.80
N TYR A 80 -14.27 -21.49 11.09
CA TYR A 80 -14.18 -20.03 11.02
C TYR A 80 -14.70 -19.44 9.70
N ASN A 81 -15.34 -20.27 8.86
CA ASN A 81 -15.87 -19.89 7.54
C ASN A 81 -14.82 -19.17 6.67
N LEU A 82 -13.64 -19.78 6.57
CA LEU A 82 -12.49 -19.28 5.82
C LEU A 82 -12.42 -19.97 4.46
N ASN A 83 -12.07 -19.20 3.43
CA ASN A 83 -11.82 -19.74 2.10
C ASN A 83 -10.31 -19.70 1.80
N PRO A 84 -9.60 -20.84 1.80
CA PRO A 84 -8.16 -20.91 1.51
C PRO A 84 -7.76 -20.36 0.14
N ALA A 85 -8.68 -20.35 -0.83
CA ALA A 85 -8.44 -19.76 -2.15
C ALA A 85 -8.29 -18.23 -2.12
N GLN A 86 -8.64 -17.58 -1.00
CA GLN A 86 -8.47 -16.14 -0.78
C GLN A 86 -7.18 -15.79 -0.02
N LEU A 87 -6.31 -16.75 0.25
CA LEU A 87 -5.00 -16.49 0.84
C LEU A 87 -4.12 -15.76 -0.18
N ASP A 88 -3.31 -14.82 0.32
CA ASP A 88 -2.30 -14.10 -0.45
C ASP A 88 -0.88 -14.54 -0.09
N ALA A 89 -0.66 -15.00 1.15
CA ALA A 89 0.62 -15.51 1.59
C ALA A 89 0.49 -16.56 2.70
N ILE A 90 1.50 -17.42 2.81
CA ILE A 90 1.61 -18.42 3.86
C ILE A 90 3.02 -18.33 4.46
N GLY A 91 3.10 -18.16 5.78
CA GLY A 91 4.35 -18.14 6.54
C GLY A 91 4.42 -19.33 7.49
N ILE A 92 5.52 -20.08 7.43
CA ILE A 92 5.71 -21.26 8.28
C ILE A 92 7.00 -21.13 9.09
N SER A 93 6.90 -21.39 10.40
CA SER A 93 8.04 -21.75 11.25
C SER A 93 7.94 -23.23 11.57
N SER A 94 9.07 -23.94 11.54
CA SER A 94 9.12 -25.33 11.96
C SER A 94 10.44 -25.65 12.62
N VAL A 95 10.36 -26.33 13.76
CA VAL A 95 11.50 -26.97 14.43
C VAL A 95 11.41 -28.50 14.34
N VAL A 96 10.48 -29.02 13.53
CA VAL A 96 10.20 -30.45 13.36
C VAL A 96 10.33 -30.83 11.87
N PRO A 97 11.54 -31.17 11.39
CA PRO A 97 11.80 -31.41 9.97
C PRO A 97 10.89 -32.44 9.29
N PRO A 98 10.49 -33.57 9.92
CA PRO A 98 9.58 -34.54 9.29
C PRO A 98 8.17 -34.02 9.05
N ALA A 99 7.69 -33.06 9.87
CA ALA A 99 6.32 -32.57 9.81
C ALA A 99 6.13 -31.47 8.74
N THR A 100 7.19 -30.76 8.37
CA THR A 100 7.10 -29.63 7.43
C THR A 100 6.64 -30.05 6.02
N PRO A 101 7.23 -31.08 5.37
CA PRO A 101 6.81 -31.48 4.03
C PRO A 101 5.37 -31.94 3.97
N GLN A 102 4.92 -32.70 4.98
CA GLN A 102 3.53 -33.21 5.08
C GLN A 102 2.51 -32.06 5.15
N LEU A 103 2.82 -31.01 5.92
CA LEU A 103 1.97 -29.82 5.98
C LEU A 103 1.93 -29.05 4.68
N VAL A 104 3.08 -28.87 4.03
CA VAL A 104 3.15 -28.18 2.73
C VAL A 104 2.36 -28.94 1.67
N GLU A 105 2.49 -30.27 1.63
CA GLU A 105 1.72 -31.13 0.73
C GLU A 105 0.22 -31.02 1.00
N SER A 106 -0.20 -31.06 2.26
CA SER A 106 -1.61 -30.91 2.64
C SER A 106 -2.18 -29.54 2.25
N LEU A 107 -1.42 -28.46 2.47
CA LEU A 107 -1.83 -27.11 2.07
C LEU A 107 -2.00 -26.97 0.55
N SER A 108 -1.18 -27.66 -0.25
CA SER A 108 -1.24 -27.61 -1.72
C SER A 108 -2.59 -28.08 -2.29
N ARG A 109 -3.37 -28.86 -1.51
CA ARG A 109 -4.73 -29.29 -1.88
C ARG A 109 -5.78 -28.17 -1.74
N TYR A 110 -5.48 -27.13 -0.97
CA TYR A 110 -6.40 -26.03 -0.68
C TYR A 110 -6.01 -24.70 -1.33
N THR A 111 -4.73 -24.52 -1.68
CA THR A 111 -4.20 -23.29 -2.27
C THR A 111 -3.02 -23.57 -3.19
N SER A 112 -2.85 -22.74 -4.21
CA SER A 112 -1.70 -22.80 -5.13
C SER A 112 -0.49 -21.99 -4.65
N LEU A 113 -0.57 -21.39 -3.46
CA LEU A 113 0.53 -20.60 -2.90
C LEU A 113 1.65 -21.48 -2.37
N GLU A 114 2.90 -21.12 -2.66
CA GLU A 114 4.05 -21.73 -2.01
C GLU A 114 4.32 -21.09 -0.63
N PRO A 115 4.40 -21.89 0.46
CA PRO A 115 4.68 -21.36 1.78
C PRO A 115 6.10 -20.81 1.93
N VAL A 116 6.23 -19.64 2.55
CA VAL A 116 7.52 -19.06 2.94
C VAL A 116 7.99 -19.69 4.24
N LEU A 117 9.02 -20.53 4.15
CA LEU A 117 9.67 -21.10 5.33
C LEU A 117 10.59 -20.10 6.00
N THR A 118 10.44 -19.96 7.31
CA THR A 118 11.27 -19.07 8.13
C THR A 118 12.69 -19.61 8.22
N SER A 119 13.66 -18.76 7.84
CA SER A 119 15.09 -19.05 7.83
C SER A 119 15.87 -17.73 7.91
N VAL A 120 17.19 -17.81 8.00
CA VAL A 120 18.07 -16.63 7.96
C VAL A 120 17.84 -15.79 6.70
N ARG A 121 17.55 -16.44 5.55
CA ARG A 121 17.33 -15.77 4.27
C ARG A 121 16.01 -15.00 4.23
N THR A 122 15.02 -15.46 4.98
CA THR A 122 13.66 -14.89 5.01
C THR A 122 13.42 -14.01 6.24
N ALA A 123 14.43 -13.80 7.10
CA ALA A 123 14.29 -13.10 8.38
C ALA A 123 13.97 -11.60 8.28
N THR A 124 14.11 -10.92 7.14
CA THR A 124 13.78 -9.47 6.96
C THR A 124 14.48 -8.47 7.92
N ILE A 125 15.33 -8.97 8.82
CA ILE A 125 16.20 -8.27 9.75
C ILE A 125 17.58 -8.94 9.71
N PRO A 126 18.68 -8.23 10.01
CA PRO A 126 19.99 -8.85 10.08
C PRO A 126 20.13 -9.77 11.31
N ILE A 127 20.68 -10.97 11.10
CA ILE A 127 21.00 -11.93 12.17
C ILE A 127 22.51 -11.88 12.41
N ARG A 128 22.93 -11.35 13.56
CA ARG A 128 24.33 -11.11 13.94
C ARG A 128 24.74 -12.00 15.11
N VAL A 129 24.75 -13.31 14.86
CA VAL A 129 25.27 -14.32 15.79
C VAL A 129 26.39 -15.10 15.10
N ASP A 130 27.20 -15.85 15.86
CA ASP A 130 28.36 -16.58 15.32
C ASP A 130 27.98 -17.59 14.23
N VAL A 131 26.85 -18.27 14.38
CA VAL A 131 26.35 -19.27 13.42
C VAL A 131 24.85 -19.04 13.16
N PRO A 132 24.49 -18.12 12.24
CA PRO A 132 23.11 -17.73 11.99
C PRO A 132 22.18 -18.90 11.65
N GLU A 133 22.68 -19.89 10.90
CA GLU A 133 21.91 -21.04 10.41
C GLU A 133 21.44 -21.98 11.54
N LYS A 134 22.03 -21.87 12.73
CA LYS A 134 21.66 -22.67 13.91
C LYS A 134 20.56 -22.01 14.75
N ILE A 135 20.15 -20.80 14.44
CA ILE A 135 19.05 -20.14 15.15
C ILE A 135 17.72 -20.78 14.73
N GLY A 136 16.90 -21.12 15.73
CA GLY A 136 15.55 -21.66 15.50
C GLY A 136 14.64 -20.69 14.75
N ALA A 137 13.79 -21.24 13.89
CA ALA A 137 12.84 -20.48 13.08
C ALA A 137 11.87 -19.64 13.94
N ASP A 138 11.43 -20.19 15.08
CA ASP A 138 10.62 -19.53 16.09
C ASP A 138 11.29 -18.27 16.66
N ARG A 139 12.58 -18.36 16.99
CA ARG A 139 13.37 -17.23 17.51
C ARG A 139 13.57 -16.16 16.46
N ILE A 140 13.75 -16.54 15.19
CA ILE A 140 13.79 -15.60 14.06
C ILE A 140 12.46 -14.86 13.97
N ALA A 141 11.34 -15.58 13.87
CA ALA A 141 10.00 -14.99 13.75
C ALA A 141 9.68 -14.01 14.90
N ASN A 142 9.95 -14.43 16.14
CA ASN A 142 9.81 -13.58 17.32
C ASN A 142 10.67 -12.30 17.23
N ALA A 143 11.91 -12.43 16.75
CA ALA A 143 12.81 -11.28 16.59
C ALA A 143 12.32 -10.33 15.48
N VAL A 144 11.79 -10.84 14.37
CA VAL A 144 11.17 -10.02 13.31
C VAL A 144 10.01 -9.21 13.87
N ALA A 145 9.09 -9.86 14.58
CA ALA A 145 7.95 -9.19 15.19
C ALA A 145 8.40 -8.12 16.19
N ALA A 146 9.34 -8.45 17.06
CA ALA A 146 9.90 -7.52 18.04
C ALA A 146 10.53 -6.29 17.38
N ALA A 147 11.36 -6.49 16.36
CA ALA A 147 12.06 -5.42 15.65
C ALA A 147 11.12 -4.46 14.91
N ARG A 148 9.95 -4.94 14.47
CA ARG A 148 8.99 -4.14 13.69
C ARG A 148 7.87 -3.52 14.51
N LEU A 149 7.44 -4.17 15.59
CA LEU A 149 6.24 -3.77 16.33
C LEU A 149 6.54 -3.06 17.66
N TYR A 150 7.79 -3.07 18.11
CA TYR A 150 8.17 -2.56 19.44
C TYR A 150 9.36 -1.61 19.40
N PRO A 151 9.47 -0.68 20.38
CA PRO A 151 10.64 0.18 20.51
C PRO A 151 11.92 -0.63 20.76
N LEU A 152 13.03 -0.21 20.12
CA LEU A 152 14.33 -0.86 20.20
C LEU A 152 15.29 -0.17 21.18
N PRO A 153 16.23 -0.91 21.82
CA PRO A 153 16.42 -2.35 21.72
C PRO A 153 15.30 -3.14 22.41
N ALA A 154 15.13 -4.41 22.07
CA ALA A 154 14.09 -5.27 22.60
C ALA A 154 14.62 -6.63 23.05
N ILE A 155 14.01 -7.20 24.09
CA ILE A 155 14.32 -8.54 24.61
C ILE A 155 13.01 -9.32 24.62
N VAL A 156 12.96 -10.38 23.82
CA VAL A 156 11.82 -11.30 23.75
C VAL A 156 12.10 -12.49 24.66
N MET A 157 11.18 -12.77 25.58
CA MET A 157 11.17 -13.92 26.47
C MET A 157 10.02 -14.84 26.04
N ASP A 158 10.35 -15.97 25.40
CA ASP A 158 9.38 -16.96 24.94
C ASP A 158 9.34 -18.13 25.92
N VAL A 159 8.20 -18.33 26.57
CA VAL A 159 7.97 -19.37 27.57
C VAL A 159 7.18 -20.52 26.95
N GLY A 160 7.91 -21.42 26.29
CA GLY A 160 7.39 -22.62 25.64
C GLY A 160 7.96 -23.92 26.22
N THR A 161 8.23 -24.88 25.33
CA THR A 161 8.88 -26.16 25.70
C THR A 161 10.25 -25.92 26.32
N ALA A 162 10.99 -24.97 25.78
CA ALA A 162 12.11 -24.31 26.43
C ALA A 162 11.74 -22.85 26.69
N SER A 163 12.35 -22.24 27.69
CA SER A 163 12.26 -20.80 27.91
C SER A 163 13.43 -20.14 27.18
N THR A 164 13.15 -19.38 26.12
CA THR A 164 14.18 -18.72 25.31
C THR A 164 14.16 -17.22 25.49
N ILE A 165 15.34 -16.61 25.40
CA ILE A 165 15.52 -15.17 25.31
C ILE A 165 16.15 -14.86 23.95
N SER A 166 15.59 -13.90 23.23
CA SER A 166 16.14 -13.35 21.99
C SER A 166 16.34 -11.85 22.16
N VAL A 167 17.56 -11.38 21.87
CA VAL A 167 17.99 -9.99 22.06
C VAL A 167 18.09 -9.30 20.71
N ILE A 168 17.40 -8.17 20.59
CA ILE A 168 17.38 -7.31 19.41
C ILE A 168 18.03 -5.98 19.79
N ASP A 169 19.10 -5.60 19.09
CA ASP A 169 19.82 -4.37 19.38
C ASP A 169 19.07 -3.10 18.90
N ALA A 170 19.62 -1.92 19.22
CA ALA A 170 19.00 -0.63 18.88
C ALA A 170 18.88 -0.37 17.36
N THR A 171 19.62 -1.12 16.53
CA THR A 171 19.57 -1.03 15.07
C THR A 171 18.69 -2.11 14.44
N GLY A 172 18.06 -2.96 15.26
CA GLY A 172 17.12 -3.98 14.81
C GLY A 172 17.78 -5.31 14.44
N ASN A 173 19.03 -5.56 14.83
CA ASN A 173 19.67 -6.85 14.57
C ASN A 173 19.34 -7.86 15.67
N LEU A 174 19.09 -9.12 15.30
CA LEU A 174 19.10 -10.22 16.25
C LEU A 174 20.54 -10.56 16.63
N VAL A 175 20.94 -10.27 17.87
CA VAL A 175 22.33 -10.38 18.35
C VAL A 175 22.60 -11.57 19.27
N GLY A 176 21.58 -12.34 19.61
CA GLY A 176 21.73 -13.56 20.41
C GLY A 176 20.67 -13.71 21.49
N GLY A 177 21.06 -14.29 22.63
CA GLY A 177 20.20 -14.46 23.81
C GLY A 177 20.53 -15.74 24.58
N SER A 178 19.55 -16.33 25.25
CA SER A 178 19.76 -17.52 26.10
C SER A 178 18.64 -18.56 25.95
N ILE A 179 18.90 -19.79 26.38
CA ILE A 179 17.93 -20.89 26.39
C ILE A 179 18.02 -21.54 27.77
N SER A 180 16.86 -21.77 28.39
CA SER A 180 16.71 -22.40 29.70
C SER A 180 15.55 -23.39 29.70
N LEU A 181 15.42 -24.17 30.76
CA LEU A 181 14.37 -25.18 30.87
C LEU A 181 12.98 -24.52 30.91
N GLY A 182 12.05 -24.99 30.07
CA GLY A 182 10.69 -24.47 30.01
C GLY A 182 9.89 -24.81 31.27
N LEU A 183 8.93 -23.95 31.64
CA LEU A 183 8.19 -24.04 32.90
C LEU A 183 7.56 -25.42 33.16
N GLN A 184 6.89 -25.99 32.15
CA GLN A 184 6.24 -27.29 32.27
C GLN A 184 7.24 -28.46 32.32
N ASN A 185 8.37 -28.33 31.62
CA ASN A 185 9.44 -29.33 31.68
C ASN A 185 10.19 -29.26 33.01
N SER A 186 10.35 -28.09 33.61
CA SER A 186 10.86 -27.93 34.98
C SER A 186 9.97 -28.62 36.00
N ALA A 187 8.64 -28.50 35.88
CA ALA A 187 7.69 -29.21 36.73
C ALA A 187 7.80 -30.74 36.56
N ARG A 188 7.87 -31.22 35.32
CA ARG A 188 8.05 -32.66 35.02
C ARG A 188 9.37 -33.21 35.55
N ALA A 189 10.46 -32.45 35.41
CA ALA A 189 11.77 -32.84 35.90
C ALA A 189 11.76 -33.02 37.43
N LEU A 190 11.16 -32.08 38.16
CA LEU A 190 11.00 -32.18 39.62
C LEU A 190 10.19 -33.42 40.01
N HIS A 191 9.09 -33.70 39.30
CA HIS A 191 8.28 -34.90 39.53
C HIS A 191 9.08 -36.19 39.28
N GLN A 192 9.86 -36.27 38.19
CA GLN A 192 10.61 -37.47 37.84
C GLN A 192 11.69 -37.83 38.86
N VAL A 193 12.35 -36.83 39.45
CA VAL A 193 13.44 -37.06 40.42
C VAL A 193 12.97 -37.17 41.87
N THR A 194 11.64 -37.20 42.13
CA THR A 194 11.06 -37.26 43.47
C THR A 194 9.85 -38.19 43.56
N ALA A 195 9.85 -39.12 44.52
CA ALA A 195 8.91 -40.24 44.53
C ALA A 195 7.43 -39.91 44.91
N GLN A 196 7.09 -38.68 45.28
CA GLN A 196 5.76 -38.33 45.84
C GLN A 196 5.21 -36.96 45.43
N LEU A 197 5.76 -36.32 44.39
CA LEU A 197 5.31 -34.97 44.04
C LEU A 197 4.05 -34.99 43.16
N PRO A 198 2.93 -34.36 43.54
CA PRO A 198 1.80 -34.22 42.62
C PRO A 198 2.22 -33.39 41.39
N LEU A 199 1.80 -33.81 40.20
CA LEU A 199 1.76 -32.97 39.00
C LEU A 199 0.71 -31.87 39.24
N SER A 200 1.07 -30.88 40.05
CA SER A 200 0.18 -29.78 40.40
C SER A 200 -0.15 -28.97 39.16
N ASP A 201 -1.41 -28.53 39.03
CA ASP A 201 -1.77 -27.45 38.12
C ASP A 201 -0.86 -26.24 38.42
N LEU A 202 -0.37 -25.58 37.36
CA LEU A 202 0.47 -24.38 37.44
C LEU A 202 -0.40 -23.17 37.84
N ALA A 203 -1.13 -23.29 38.94
CA ALA A 203 -1.90 -22.23 39.55
C ALA A 203 -0.98 -21.31 40.37
N SER A 204 -1.29 -20.02 40.41
CA SER A 204 -0.52 -19.06 41.19
C SER A 204 -0.58 -19.42 42.69
N PRO A 205 0.55 -19.45 43.41
CA PRO A 205 0.56 -19.72 44.84
C PRO A 205 -0.06 -18.55 45.62
N PRO A 206 -0.68 -18.81 46.79
CA PRO A 206 -1.31 -17.77 47.62
C PRO A 206 -0.29 -16.79 48.25
N SER A 207 1.00 -17.15 48.25
CA SER A 207 2.10 -16.36 48.83
C SER A 207 3.41 -16.69 48.11
N GLN A 208 4.35 -15.74 48.09
CA GLN A 208 5.71 -15.97 47.59
C GLN A 208 6.46 -17.00 48.45
N ILE A 209 6.19 -17.04 49.75
CA ILE A 209 6.73 -18.05 50.66
C ILE A 209 5.70 -19.17 50.77
N GLY A 210 6.02 -20.33 50.17
CA GLY A 210 5.21 -21.54 50.28
C GLY A 210 5.28 -22.11 51.69
N ARG A 211 4.13 -22.49 52.24
CA ARG A 211 4.02 -23.08 53.59
C ARG A 211 3.82 -24.60 53.58
N ASN A 212 3.69 -25.17 52.39
CA ASN A 212 3.64 -26.60 52.13
C ASN A 212 4.45 -26.89 50.85
N THR A 213 4.67 -28.17 50.56
CA THR A 213 5.51 -28.61 49.43
C THR A 213 4.98 -28.11 48.09
N GLU A 214 3.67 -28.15 47.88
CA GLU A 214 3.04 -27.77 46.62
C GLU A 214 3.20 -26.25 46.34
N ASP A 215 2.89 -25.40 47.32
CA ASP A 215 3.07 -23.96 47.21
C ASP A 215 4.55 -23.56 47.08
N SER A 216 5.44 -24.30 47.74
CA SER A 216 6.89 -24.07 47.63
C SER A 216 7.39 -24.31 46.21
N ILE A 217 6.88 -25.35 45.56
CA ILE A 217 7.22 -25.68 44.18
C ILE A 217 6.56 -24.73 43.19
N ARG A 218 5.27 -24.42 43.36
CA ARG A 218 4.57 -23.42 42.54
C ARG A 218 5.28 -22.07 42.60
N SER A 219 5.70 -21.65 43.80
CA SER A 219 6.49 -20.43 43.96
C SER A 219 7.85 -20.52 43.27
N GLY A 220 8.60 -21.60 43.48
CA GLY A 220 9.89 -21.80 42.82
C GLY A 220 9.79 -21.84 41.30
N LEU A 221 8.74 -22.46 40.75
CA LEU A 221 8.50 -22.55 39.32
C LEU A 221 8.05 -21.21 38.74
N LEU A 222 7.01 -20.58 39.27
CA LEU A 222 6.45 -19.35 38.70
C LEU A 222 7.29 -18.11 39.06
N ASN A 223 7.45 -17.82 40.35
CA ASN A 223 8.22 -16.66 40.81
C ASN A 223 9.71 -16.82 40.46
N GLY A 224 10.25 -18.03 40.58
CA GLY A 224 11.66 -18.28 40.24
C GLY A 224 11.92 -18.11 38.74
N THR A 225 11.04 -18.60 37.86
CA THR A 225 11.18 -18.37 36.40
C THR A 225 11.05 -16.89 36.06
N ALA A 226 10.06 -16.18 36.63
CA ALA A 226 9.92 -14.74 36.39
C ALA A 226 11.17 -13.97 36.86
N ALA A 227 11.65 -14.23 38.08
CA ALA A 227 12.85 -13.59 38.61
C ALA A 227 14.11 -13.92 37.78
N MET A 228 14.23 -15.15 37.29
CA MET A 228 15.31 -15.56 36.39
C MET A 228 15.27 -14.76 35.08
N LEU A 229 14.11 -14.70 34.42
CA LEU A 229 13.93 -13.98 33.16
C LEU A 229 14.19 -12.48 33.34
N GLU A 230 13.68 -11.86 34.40
CA GLU A 230 13.94 -10.45 34.73
C GLU A 230 15.43 -10.17 34.96
N GLY A 231 16.10 -11.02 35.74
CA GLY A 231 17.52 -10.86 36.06
C GLY A 231 18.42 -11.05 34.84
N LEU A 232 18.09 -11.99 33.95
CA LEU A 232 18.79 -12.17 32.68
C LEU A 232 18.57 -10.97 31.75
N ALA A 233 17.32 -10.52 31.59
CA ALA A 233 16.99 -9.39 30.73
C ALA A 233 17.65 -8.08 31.22
N GLU A 234 17.77 -7.88 32.53
CA GLU A 234 18.49 -6.74 33.11
C GLU A 234 19.98 -6.77 32.80
N ARG A 235 20.64 -7.93 32.96
CA ARG A 235 22.07 -8.08 32.62
C ARG A 235 22.32 -7.84 31.13
N MET A 236 21.48 -8.41 30.27
CA MET A 236 21.54 -8.20 28.82
C MET A 236 21.28 -6.74 28.42
N SER A 237 20.35 -6.05 29.10
CA SER A 237 20.14 -4.61 28.90
C SER A 237 21.38 -3.79 29.32
N GLY A 238 22.07 -4.22 30.37
CA GLY A 238 23.36 -3.65 30.79
C GLY A 238 24.44 -3.79 29.70
N GLU A 239 24.54 -4.96 29.07
CA GLU A 239 25.46 -5.21 27.95
C GLU A 239 25.14 -4.36 26.70
N LEU A 240 23.85 -4.11 26.44
CA LEU A 240 23.39 -3.21 25.37
C LEU A 240 23.65 -1.72 25.68
N GLY A 241 24.01 -1.38 26.92
CA GLY A 241 24.28 0.00 27.36
C GLY A 241 23.03 0.88 27.49
N ARG A 242 21.83 0.31 27.41
CA ARG A 242 20.55 1.05 27.57
C ARG A 242 19.38 0.12 27.92
N PRO A 243 18.29 0.65 28.51
CA PRO A 243 17.09 -0.13 28.77
C PRO A 243 16.50 -0.70 27.47
N ALA A 244 16.13 -1.98 27.50
CA ALA A 244 15.43 -2.65 26.41
C ALA A 244 13.94 -2.82 26.71
N THR A 245 13.12 -2.83 25.67
CA THR A 245 11.71 -3.21 25.76
C THR A 245 11.62 -4.70 26.06
N LEU A 246 10.99 -5.06 27.19
CA LEU A 246 10.78 -6.45 27.58
C LEU A 246 9.45 -6.95 27.00
N ILE A 247 9.49 -8.07 26.28
CA ILE A 247 8.33 -8.69 25.64
C ILE A 247 8.23 -10.14 26.14
N LEU A 248 7.06 -10.56 26.60
CA LEU A 248 6.78 -11.92 27.05
C LEU A 248 5.78 -12.58 26.10
N THR A 249 6.13 -13.76 25.59
CA THR A 249 5.31 -14.59 24.70
C THR A 249 5.41 -16.07 25.08
N GLY A 250 4.75 -16.94 24.32
CA GLY A 250 4.72 -18.38 24.53
C GLY A 250 3.45 -18.85 25.24
N GLY A 251 3.15 -20.15 25.14
CA GLY A 251 1.87 -20.72 25.59
C GLY A 251 1.59 -20.59 27.10
N LEU A 252 2.64 -20.44 27.92
CA LEU A 252 2.51 -20.28 29.38
C LEU A 252 2.75 -18.83 29.84
N SER A 253 2.92 -17.88 28.91
CA SER A 253 3.18 -16.47 29.23
C SER A 253 2.08 -15.82 30.08
N GLY A 254 0.81 -16.13 29.81
CA GLY A 254 -0.33 -15.58 30.56
C GLY A 254 -0.34 -16.01 32.03
N ARG A 255 0.23 -17.18 32.35
CA ARG A 255 0.38 -17.62 33.75
C ARG A 255 1.58 -16.95 34.44
N LEU A 256 2.56 -16.49 33.67
CA LEU A 256 3.81 -15.95 34.21
C LEU A 256 3.79 -14.42 34.34
N ILE A 257 3.02 -13.70 33.51
CA ILE A 257 3.05 -12.23 33.44
C ILE A 257 2.82 -11.54 34.79
N HIS A 258 1.95 -12.10 35.64
CA HIS A 258 1.62 -11.56 36.95
C HIS A 258 2.74 -11.70 37.99
N HIS A 259 3.80 -12.45 37.67
CA HIS A 259 4.94 -12.68 38.56
C HIS A 259 6.14 -11.75 38.26
N PHE A 260 6.05 -10.95 37.20
CA PHE A 260 7.04 -9.92 36.90
C PHE A 260 6.83 -8.67 37.78
N ARG A 261 7.94 -8.08 38.25
CA ARG A 261 7.97 -6.80 38.97
C ARG A 261 8.23 -5.62 38.04
N LYS A 262 8.94 -5.85 36.93
CA LYS A 262 9.23 -4.82 35.93
C LYS A 262 8.11 -4.76 34.88
N PRO A 263 7.89 -3.60 34.23
CA PRO A 263 6.96 -3.52 33.11
C PRO A 263 7.41 -4.44 31.98
N VAL A 264 6.56 -5.40 31.63
CA VAL A 264 6.76 -6.33 30.52
C VAL A 264 5.53 -6.30 29.62
N ARG A 265 5.76 -6.21 28.31
CA ARG A 265 4.68 -6.27 27.31
C ARG A 265 4.30 -7.72 27.08
N HIS A 266 3.05 -8.09 27.32
CA HIS A 266 2.54 -9.43 27.04
C HIS A 266 1.96 -9.48 25.63
N ASP A 267 2.55 -10.31 24.77
CA ASP A 267 2.07 -10.53 23.39
C ASP A 267 2.08 -12.03 23.06
N PRO A 268 0.99 -12.76 23.38
CA PRO A 268 0.93 -14.21 23.17
C PRO A 268 0.99 -14.63 21.70
N GLU A 269 0.71 -13.70 20.78
CA GLU A 269 0.65 -13.95 19.34
C GLU A 269 1.85 -13.38 18.58
N LEU A 270 2.92 -13.02 19.30
CA LEU A 270 4.13 -12.42 18.73
C LEU A 270 4.73 -13.28 17.61
N LEU A 271 4.80 -14.58 17.82
CA LEU A 271 5.35 -15.52 16.84
C LEU A 271 4.54 -15.50 15.54
N LEU A 272 3.20 -15.63 15.63
CA LEU A 272 2.31 -15.61 14.47
C LEU A 272 2.39 -14.28 13.71
N LYS A 273 2.49 -13.16 14.43
CA LYS A 273 2.73 -11.84 13.82
C LYS A 273 4.08 -11.79 13.09
N GLY A 274 5.11 -12.43 13.63
CA GLY A 274 6.42 -12.57 13.01
C GLY A 274 6.37 -13.37 11.71
N LEU A 275 5.72 -14.53 11.73
CA LEU A 275 5.54 -15.37 10.53
C LEU A 275 4.79 -14.65 9.43
N ARG A 276 3.76 -13.90 9.82
CA ARG A 276 3.02 -13.05 8.88
C ARG A 276 3.94 -12.01 8.23
N LEU A 277 4.76 -11.30 9.00
CA LEU A 277 5.70 -10.32 8.46
C LEU A 277 6.73 -10.96 7.53
N ILE A 278 7.22 -12.16 7.85
CA ILE A 278 8.14 -12.94 7.02
C ILE A 278 7.47 -13.37 5.72
N ALA A 279 6.24 -13.88 5.78
CA ALA A 279 5.47 -14.28 4.59
C ALA A 279 5.30 -13.12 3.60
N LEU A 280 5.21 -11.90 4.13
CA LEU A 280 5.08 -10.65 3.38
C LEU A 280 6.43 -9.99 3.02
N GLY A 281 7.56 -10.68 3.23
CA GLY A 281 8.89 -10.15 2.88
C GLY A 281 9.36 -8.96 3.73
N GLY A 282 8.80 -8.78 4.93
CA GLY A 282 9.19 -7.72 5.87
C GLY A 282 8.54 -6.37 5.58
N GLN A 283 7.59 -6.35 4.66
CA GLN A 283 6.76 -5.20 4.35
C GLN A 283 5.55 -5.18 5.31
N PRO A 284 5.31 -4.10 6.07
CA PRO A 284 4.05 -3.92 6.78
C PRO A 284 2.89 -3.91 5.79
N THR A 285 1.70 -4.34 6.22
CA THR A 285 0.49 -4.39 5.36
C THR A 285 0.15 -3.06 4.72
N ALA A 286 0.44 -1.96 5.41
CA ALA A 286 0.25 -0.61 4.88
C ALA A 286 1.07 -0.35 3.61
N LEU A 287 2.14 -1.12 3.35
CA LEU A 287 2.96 -1.03 2.13
C LEU A 287 2.51 -2.00 1.02
N ILE A 288 1.77 -3.06 1.34
CA ILE A 288 1.31 -4.07 0.34
C ILE A 288 -0.19 -3.97 0.09
N ARG A 289 -0.93 -3.16 0.87
CA ARG A 289 -2.38 -3.00 0.70
C ARG A 289 -2.63 -2.63 -0.77
N PRO A 290 -3.31 -3.49 -1.54
CA PRO A 290 -3.53 -3.22 -2.95
C PRO A 290 -4.32 -1.92 -3.06
N MET A 291 -4.14 -1.19 -4.14
CA MET A 291 -4.85 0.07 -4.39
C MET A 291 -6.36 -0.02 -4.12
N SER A 292 -7.00 -1.18 -4.40
CA SER A 292 -8.43 -1.45 -4.14
C SER A 292 -8.84 -1.43 -2.65
N GLY A 293 -7.91 -1.70 -1.73
CA GLY A 293 -8.17 -1.66 -0.29
C GLY A 293 -7.87 -0.31 0.37
N ARG A 294 -7.27 0.64 -0.36
CA ARG A 294 -6.79 1.93 0.17
C ARG A 294 -7.87 3.01 0.09
N ARG A 295 -7.93 3.88 1.10
CA ARG A 295 -8.79 5.06 1.10
C ARG A 295 -8.07 6.29 0.56
N LEU A 296 -8.71 7.01 -0.36
CA LEU A 296 -8.16 8.22 -0.99
C LEU A 296 -8.70 9.50 -0.34
N GLY A 297 -7.80 10.33 0.17
CA GLY A 297 -8.07 11.71 0.57
C GLY A 297 -7.63 12.68 -0.52
N ILE A 298 -8.41 13.75 -0.74
CA ILE A 298 -8.11 14.74 -1.79
C ILE A 298 -7.92 16.12 -1.16
N ILE A 299 -6.76 16.73 -1.39
CA ILE A 299 -6.46 18.10 -0.99
C ILE A 299 -6.63 19.00 -2.22
N GLY A 300 -7.73 19.75 -2.24
CA GLY A 300 -8.10 20.61 -3.35
C GLY A 300 -9.43 20.21 -4.00
N ALA A 301 -10.52 20.81 -3.54
CA ALA A 301 -11.87 20.66 -4.12
C ALA A 301 -12.08 21.53 -5.39
N GLY A 302 -11.09 21.54 -6.29
CA GLY A 302 -11.16 22.20 -7.59
C GLY A 302 -11.82 21.35 -8.66
N ARG A 303 -11.81 21.79 -9.92
CA ARG A 303 -12.39 21.03 -11.05
C ARG A 303 -11.74 19.63 -11.19
N LEU A 304 -10.41 19.59 -11.21
CA LEU A 304 -9.65 18.34 -11.30
C LEU A 304 -9.88 17.43 -10.09
N GLY A 305 -9.78 17.96 -8.87
CA GLY A 305 -9.93 17.15 -7.65
C GLY A 305 -11.33 16.55 -7.48
N VAL A 306 -12.38 17.29 -7.88
CA VAL A 306 -13.76 16.77 -7.86
C VAL A 306 -13.98 15.79 -9.00
N GLY A 307 -13.57 16.11 -10.23
CA GLY A 307 -13.72 15.24 -11.39
C GLY A 307 -13.00 13.90 -11.22
N LEU A 308 -11.72 13.93 -10.81
CA LEU A 308 -10.97 12.71 -10.51
C LEU A 308 -11.56 11.94 -9.32
N GLY A 309 -12.02 12.61 -8.27
CA GLY A 309 -12.63 11.90 -7.16
C GLY A 309 -13.92 11.18 -7.54
N LEU A 310 -14.82 11.83 -8.29
CA LEU A 310 -16.03 11.20 -8.82
C LEU A 310 -15.70 9.98 -9.69
N TYR A 311 -14.73 10.12 -10.59
CA TYR A 311 -14.27 9.03 -11.44
C TYR A 311 -13.65 7.88 -10.64
N LEU A 312 -12.73 8.16 -9.71
CA LEU A 312 -12.09 7.10 -8.93
C LEU A 312 -13.10 6.39 -8.02
N ALA A 313 -14.07 7.11 -7.46
CA ALA A 313 -15.18 6.52 -6.71
C ALA A 313 -16.03 5.59 -7.59
N SER A 314 -16.33 5.96 -8.83
CA SER A 314 -17.08 5.09 -9.76
C SER A 314 -16.31 3.84 -10.18
N ARG A 315 -14.98 3.85 -10.04
CA ARG A 315 -14.10 2.68 -10.22
C ARG A 315 -13.86 1.85 -8.95
N GLY A 316 -14.58 2.14 -7.87
CA GLY A 316 -14.52 1.38 -6.62
C GLY A 316 -13.43 1.84 -5.64
N ILE A 317 -12.73 2.95 -5.90
CA ILE A 317 -11.80 3.51 -4.94
C ILE A 317 -12.56 4.18 -3.80
N ALA A 318 -12.34 3.72 -2.58
CA ALA A 318 -12.95 4.29 -1.39
C ALA A 318 -12.42 5.70 -1.15
N LEU A 319 -13.28 6.72 -1.23
CA LEU A 319 -12.90 8.09 -0.89
C LEU A 319 -13.03 8.34 0.61
N ALA A 320 -11.93 8.68 1.27
CA ALA A 320 -11.94 9.16 2.64
C ALA A 320 -12.62 10.53 2.73
N GLY A 321 -12.30 11.45 1.81
CA GLY A 321 -12.86 12.78 1.81
C GLY A 321 -11.99 13.88 1.22
N TYR A 322 -12.45 15.12 1.39
CA TYR A 322 -11.84 16.31 0.84
C TYR A 322 -11.35 17.29 1.91
N CYS A 323 -10.19 17.90 1.69
CA CYS A 323 -9.71 19.06 2.43
C CYS A 323 -9.43 20.21 1.45
N SER A 324 -9.83 21.43 1.80
CA SER A 324 -9.54 22.62 0.98
C SER A 324 -9.39 23.86 1.86
N ARG A 325 -8.76 24.92 1.31
CA ARG A 325 -8.64 26.23 1.99
C ARG A 325 -10.02 26.79 2.36
N ASN A 326 -11.01 26.60 1.49
CA ASN A 326 -12.40 26.93 1.78
C ASN A 326 -13.14 25.64 2.13
N PHE A 327 -13.58 25.52 3.38
CA PHE A 327 -14.31 24.35 3.87
C PHE A 327 -15.60 24.09 3.09
N LEU A 328 -16.32 25.12 2.65
CA LEU A 328 -17.56 24.96 1.86
C LEU A 328 -17.29 24.25 0.52
N SER A 329 -16.11 24.48 -0.07
CA SER A 329 -15.72 23.76 -1.29
C SER A 329 -15.49 22.28 -1.01
N ALA A 330 -14.85 21.94 0.11
CA ALA A 330 -14.65 20.56 0.53
C ALA A 330 -15.99 19.87 0.86
N GLU A 331 -16.92 20.58 1.52
CA GLU A 331 -18.26 20.09 1.84
C GLU A 331 -19.08 19.79 0.57
N LYS A 332 -19.06 20.70 -0.41
CA LYS A 332 -19.74 20.47 -1.70
C LYS A 332 -19.17 19.25 -2.43
N ALA A 333 -17.84 19.14 -2.49
CA ALA A 333 -17.16 18.00 -3.12
C ALA A 333 -17.49 16.67 -2.41
N ALA A 334 -17.37 16.66 -1.09
CA ALA A 334 -17.69 15.53 -0.25
C ALA A 334 -19.12 15.03 -0.49
N ARG A 335 -20.10 15.95 -0.53
CA ARG A 335 -21.51 15.63 -0.84
C ARG A 335 -21.70 14.99 -2.22
N LEU A 336 -21.04 15.52 -3.26
CA LEU A 336 -21.14 14.96 -4.61
C LEU A 336 -20.57 13.54 -4.69
N THR A 337 -19.52 13.26 -3.92
CA THR A 337 -18.83 11.97 -3.93
C THR A 337 -19.27 10.96 -2.86
N GLY A 338 -20.19 11.34 -1.97
CA GLY A 338 -20.56 10.50 -0.81
C GLY A 338 -19.42 10.27 0.19
N SER A 339 -18.51 11.24 0.35
CA SER A 339 -17.35 11.15 1.24
C SER A 339 -17.38 12.21 2.37
N LYS A 340 -16.31 12.32 3.17
CA LYS A 340 -16.24 13.27 4.31
C LYS A 340 -15.61 14.62 3.90
N ALA A 341 -16.06 15.70 4.52
CA ALA A 341 -15.39 17.00 4.45
C ALA A 341 -14.49 17.19 5.67
N PHE A 342 -13.20 17.43 5.44
CA PHE A 342 -12.20 17.61 6.48
C PHE A 342 -11.88 19.10 6.68
N ARG A 343 -11.70 19.49 7.95
CA ARG A 343 -11.35 20.86 8.33
C ARG A 343 -9.85 21.11 8.38
N SER A 344 -9.05 20.06 8.44
CA SER A 344 -7.60 20.14 8.61
C SER A 344 -6.85 19.11 7.77
N LEU A 345 -5.56 19.38 7.56
CA LEU A 345 -4.64 18.43 6.94
C LEU A 345 -4.42 17.19 7.83
N ASP A 346 -4.52 17.33 9.15
CA ASP A 346 -4.37 16.22 10.09
C ASP A 346 -5.49 15.18 9.93
N GLU A 347 -6.74 15.66 9.75
CA GLU A 347 -7.88 14.78 9.52
C GLU A 347 -7.75 14.02 8.19
N VAL A 348 -7.49 14.70 7.08
CA VAL A 348 -7.39 14.01 5.79
C VAL A 348 -6.27 12.96 5.80
N VAL A 349 -5.14 13.23 6.46
CA VAL A 349 -4.04 12.27 6.60
C VAL A 349 -4.44 11.08 7.46
N ALA A 350 -5.10 11.30 8.60
CA ALA A 350 -5.48 10.22 9.52
C ALA A 350 -6.52 9.25 8.94
N PHE A 351 -7.38 9.73 8.03
CA PHE A 351 -8.45 8.94 7.44
C PHE A 351 -8.11 8.35 6.06
N SER A 352 -6.93 8.63 5.51
CA SER A 352 -6.56 8.22 4.14
C SER A 352 -5.32 7.34 4.12
N ASP A 353 -5.25 6.40 3.18
CA ASP A 353 -4.05 5.61 2.86
C ASP A 353 -3.31 6.21 1.65
N MET A 354 -4.05 6.91 0.79
CA MET A 354 -3.57 7.64 -0.38
C MET A 354 -4.03 9.09 -0.29
N ILE A 355 -3.17 10.04 -0.67
CA ILE A 355 -3.49 11.47 -0.65
C ILE A 355 -3.18 12.07 -2.01
N LEU A 356 -4.18 12.62 -2.68
CA LEU A 356 -4.01 13.39 -3.92
C LEU A 356 -4.00 14.90 -3.62
N ILE A 357 -2.89 15.56 -3.93
CA ILE A 357 -2.77 17.01 -3.95
C ILE A 357 -3.26 17.51 -5.33
N ALA A 358 -4.52 17.95 -5.37
CA ALA A 358 -5.20 18.53 -6.53
C ALA A 358 -5.28 20.07 -6.42
N THR A 359 -4.18 20.70 -6.00
CA THR A 359 -4.03 22.17 -5.93
C THR A 359 -3.32 22.70 -7.19
N PRO A 360 -3.33 24.02 -7.43
CA PRO A 360 -2.49 24.61 -8.48
C PRO A 360 -1.02 24.22 -8.33
N ASP A 361 -0.32 24.09 -9.45
CA ASP A 361 1.07 23.60 -9.53
C ASP A 361 2.02 24.31 -8.55
N GLY A 362 1.94 25.64 -8.46
CA GLY A 362 2.78 26.43 -7.54
C GLY A 362 2.55 26.15 -6.05
N GLU A 363 1.43 25.55 -5.67
CA GLU A 363 1.07 25.27 -4.28
C GLU A 363 1.48 23.85 -3.84
N ILE A 364 1.76 22.94 -4.77
CA ILE A 364 1.98 21.51 -4.50
C ILE A 364 3.12 21.31 -3.50
N ALA A 365 4.27 21.95 -3.72
CA ALA A 365 5.42 21.88 -2.81
C ALA A 365 5.11 22.41 -1.40
N GLY A 366 4.30 23.47 -1.31
CA GLY A 366 3.88 24.06 -0.03
C GLY A 366 2.91 23.17 0.74
N VAL A 367 2.02 22.46 0.04
CA VAL A 367 1.14 21.45 0.65
C VAL A 367 1.95 20.25 1.12
N ALA A 368 2.83 19.69 0.28
CA ALA A 368 3.67 18.54 0.62
C ALA A 368 4.49 18.77 1.89
N ARG A 369 5.17 19.93 2.00
CA ARG A 369 5.91 20.32 3.22
C ARG A 369 5.05 20.36 4.48
N ARG A 370 3.79 20.80 4.38
CA ARG A 370 2.87 20.82 5.53
C ARG A 370 2.41 19.43 5.92
N LEU A 371 2.39 18.47 5.00
CA LEU A 371 2.04 17.07 5.29
C LEU A 371 3.19 16.28 5.92
N ALA A 372 4.44 16.73 5.74
CA ALA A 372 5.65 16.00 6.13
C ALA A 372 5.62 15.44 7.56
N GLY A 373 5.23 16.23 8.56
CA GLY A 373 5.19 15.79 9.95
C GLY A 373 3.99 14.91 10.32
N ARG A 374 3.04 14.70 9.40
CA ARG A 374 1.73 14.09 9.67
C ARG A 374 1.59 12.71 9.04
N LEU A 375 2.30 12.46 7.94
CA LEU A 375 2.19 11.23 7.17
C LEU A 375 2.67 10.01 7.96
N ALA A 376 1.87 8.96 7.95
CA ALA A 376 2.20 7.65 8.48
C ALA A 376 3.03 6.82 7.50
N MET A 377 3.66 5.75 8.00
CA MET A 377 4.45 4.82 7.20
C MET A 377 3.57 4.08 6.18
N GLY A 378 4.02 3.96 4.93
CA GLY A 378 3.29 3.25 3.86
C GLY A 378 2.16 4.03 3.18
N GLN A 379 1.94 5.30 3.55
CA GLN A 379 1.00 6.17 2.84
C GLN A 379 1.54 6.58 1.48
N TRP A 380 0.63 6.82 0.53
CA TRP A 380 0.98 7.35 -0.79
C TRP A 380 0.63 8.81 -0.90
N LEU A 381 1.56 9.61 -1.41
CA LEU A 381 1.35 11.01 -1.71
C LEU A 381 1.43 11.23 -3.22
N MET A 382 0.38 11.80 -3.79
CA MET A 382 0.25 11.97 -5.23
C MET A 382 -0.08 13.41 -5.59
N HIS A 383 0.24 13.81 -6.81
CA HIS A 383 -0.28 15.05 -7.40
C HIS A 383 -0.66 14.83 -8.86
N ALA A 384 -1.35 15.79 -9.46
CA ALA A 384 -1.84 15.69 -10.84
C ALA A 384 -1.34 16.82 -11.74
N SER A 385 -0.09 17.25 -11.57
CA SER A 385 0.52 18.23 -12.47
C SER A 385 1.06 17.51 -13.71
N GLY A 386 0.74 18.05 -14.88
CA GLY A 386 1.30 17.56 -16.14
C GLY A 386 2.77 17.93 -16.32
N SER A 387 3.25 18.98 -15.65
CA SER A 387 4.58 19.57 -15.86
C SER A 387 5.59 19.22 -14.75
N LEU A 388 5.15 19.22 -13.49
CA LEU A 388 6.03 19.05 -12.33
C LEU A 388 6.32 17.57 -12.08
N PRO A 389 7.55 17.16 -11.76
CA PRO A 389 7.87 15.78 -11.39
C PRO A 389 7.44 15.44 -9.97
N ALA A 390 7.21 14.16 -9.69
CA ALA A 390 6.85 13.63 -8.38
C ALA A 390 7.91 13.94 -7.31
N GLU A 391 9.16 14.19 -7.71
CA GLU A 391 10.24 14.62 -6.83
C GLU A 391 9.91 15.90 -6.04
N ILE A 392 9.02 16.76 -6.55
CA ILE A 392 8.55 17.94 -5.81
C ILE A 392 7.84 17.56 -4.49
N LEU A 393 7.20 16.38 -4.45
CA LEU A 393 6.62 15.81 -3.23
C LEU A 393 7.71 15.30 -2.31
N ARG A 394 8.69 14.55 -2.85
CA ARG A 394 9.80 13.98 -2.08
C ARG A 394 10.63 15.06 -1.40
N ALA A 395 10.92 16.17 -2.09
CA ALA A 395 11.59 17.34 -1.52
C ALA A 395 10.85 17.93 -0.31
N GLY A 396 9.52 17.75 -0.24
CA GLY A 396 8.71 18.14 0.89
C GLY A 396 8.72 17.16 2.08
N LEU A 397 9.34 15.98 1.95
CA LEU A 397 9.26 14.86 2.90
C LEU A 397 10.64 14.41 3.42
N PRO A 398 11.45 15.29 4.05
CA PRO A 398 12.76 14.89 4.56
C PRO A 398 12.62 13.81 5.63
N GLY A 399 13.38 12.71 5.50
CA GLY A 399 13.42 11.63 6.47
C GLY A 399 12.21 10.68 6.46
N LYS A 400 11.38 10.69 5.41
CA LYS A 400 10.28 9.73 5.21
C LYS A 400 10.46 8.90 3.93
N PRO A 401 11.43 7.97 3.90
CA PRO A 401 11.62 7.10 2.74
C PRO A 401 10.40 6.19 2.49
N ASP A 402 9.68 5.82 3.55
CA ASP A 402 8.56 4.87 3.52
C ASP A 402 7.22 5.46 2.99
N VAL A 403 7.22 6.73 2.59
CA VAL A 403 6.09 7.34 1.86
C VAL A 403 6.40 7.26 0.38
N SER A 404 5.48 6.67 -0.37
CA SER A 404 5.60 6.59 -1.83
C SER A 404 5.08 7.86 -2.49
N VAL A 405 5.75 8.32 -3.55
CA VAL A 405 5.36 9.52 -4.30
C VAL A 405 5.02 9.20 -5.74
N LEU A 406 3.98 9.85 -6.26
CA LEU A 406 3.52 9.68 -7.64
C LEU A 406 3.00 10.99 -8.23
N SER A 407 3.24 11.20 -9.51
CA SER A 407 2.43 12.08 -10.34
C SER A 407 1.52 11.24 -11.23
N LEU A 408 0.22 11.56 -11.20
CA LEU A 408 -0.80 10.97 -12.04
C LEU A 408 -1.55 12.07 -12.77
N HIS A 409 -1.36 12.20 -14.08
CA HIS A 409 -1.97 13.27 -14.87
C HIS A 409 -2.83 12.71 -16.01
N PRO A 410 -4.15 12.89 -15.95
CA PRO A 410 -5.03 12.62 -17.09
C PRO A 410 -4.81 13.67 -18.18
N MET A 411 -4.55 13.22 -19.41
CA MET A 411 -4.39 14.09 -20.59
C MET A 411 -5.77 14.58 -21.09
N LEU A 412 -6.41 15.42 -20.27
CA LEU A 412 -7.77 15.94 -20.49
C LEU A 412 -7.91 17.35 -19.91
N ALA A 413 -8.66 18.21 -20.60
CA ALA A 413 -8.98 19.54 -20.11
C ALA A 413 -10.18 19.52 -19.15
N PHE A 414 -9.98 19.92 -17.90
CA PHE A 414 -11.04 19.98 -16.88
C PHE A 414 -11.81 21.31 -16.93
N ALA A 415 -12.82 21.38 -17.80
CA ALA A 415 -13.59 22.61 -18.07
C ALA A 415 -14.63 22.96 -16.97
N SER A 416 -15.30 21.98 -16.37
CA SER A 416 -16.35 22.19 -15.35
C SER A 416 -16.11 21.36 -14.07
N ARG A 417 -16.79 21.72 -12.98
CA ARG A 417 -16.75 20.95 -11.71
C ARG A 417 -17.69 19.75 -11.72
N ASP A 418 -18.71 19.81 -12.56
CA ASP A 418 -19.73 18.78 -12.75
C ASP A 418 -19.40 17.92 -13.98
N MET A 419 -18.11 17.79 -14.31
CA MET A 419 -17.66 16.92 -15.38
C MET A 419 -18.10 15.49 -15.03
N MET A 420 -18.79 14.86 -15.96
CA MET A 420 -19.24 13.49 -15.77
C MET A 420 -18.03 12.53 -15.91
N PRO A 421 -17.93 11.47 -15.09
CA PRO A 421 -16.82 10.53 -15.09
C PRO A 421 -16.44 9.97 -16.47
N GLU A 422 -17.40 9.86 -17.39
CA GLU A 422 -17.23 9.25 -18.71
C GLU A 422 -16.28 10.04 -19.62
N ALA A 423 -16.09 11.35 -19.37
CA ALA A 423 -15.09 12.12 -20.10
C ALA A 423 -13.67 11.63 -19.80
N ILE A 424 -13.42 11.19 -18.56
CA ILE A 424 -12.13 10.69 -18.14
C ILE A 424 -11.85 9.34 -18.80
N ASP A 425 -12.86 8.48 -19.04
CA ASP A 425 -12.75 7.14 -19.67
C ASP A 425 -11.96 7.11 -20.98
N THR A 426 -11.92 8.24 -21.69
CA THR A 426 -11.22 8.36 -22.98
C THR A 426 -9.80 8.91 -22.87
N ALA A 427 -9.38 9.37 -21.69
CA ALA A 427 -8.12 10.05 -21.48
C ALA A 427 -6.96 9.04 -21.39
N SER A 428 -5.86 9.34 -22.07
CA SER A 428 -4.57 8.74 -21.72
C SER A 428 -4.09 9.32 -20.38
N ILE A 429 -3.53 8.49 -19.51
CA ILE A 429 -3.07 8.92 -18.19
C ILE A 429 -1.57 8.71 -18.09
N SER A 430 -0.85 9.78 -17.75
CA SER A 430 0.59 9.69 -17.52
C SER A 430 0.92 9.41 -16.06
N LEU A 431 1.94 8.58 -15.87
CA LEU A 431 2.45 8.15 -14.56
C LEU A 431 3.96 8.36 -14.49
N GLU A 432 4.40 8.98 -13.40
CA GLU A 432 5.82 9.24 -13.10
C GLU A 432 6.01 9.32 -11.57
N GLY A 433 7.05 8.68 -11.03
CA GLY A 433 7.29 8.61 -9.59
C GLY A 433 7.90 7.28 -9.16
N ASP A 434 7.67 6.87 -7.91
CA ASP A 434 8.19 5.60 -7.38
C ASP A 434 7.59 4.40 -8.13
N ALA A 435 8.46 3.49 -8.59
CA ALA A 435 8.09 2.41 -9.51
C ALA A 435 6.95 1.52 -9.00
N ALA A 436 7.01 1.07 -7.75
CA ALA A 436 6.01 0.16 -7.17
C ALA A 436 4.59 0.75 -7.23
N VAL A 437 4.43 2.00 -6.80
CA VAL A 437 3.11 2.68 -6.82
C VAL A 437 2.69 3.02 -8.25
N ALA A 438 3.63 3.39 -9.09
CA ALA A 438 3.36 3.62 -10.49
C ALA A 438 2.85 2.33 -11.18
N ASP A 439 3.42 1.16 -10.88
CA ASP A 439 3.02 -0.16 -11.40
C ASP A 439 1.62 -0.57 -10.96
N GLU A 440 1.28 -0.37 -9.68
CA GLU A 440 -0.10 -0.61 -9.20
C GLU A 440 -1.13 0.29 -9.90
N TRP A 441 -0.83 1.58 -10.05
CA TRP A 441 -1.72 2.48 -10.79
C TRP A 441 -1.81 2.10 -12.28
N ALA A 442 -0.73 1.68 -12.91
CA ALA A 442 -0.77 1.29 -14.32
C ALA A 442 -1.61 0.02 -14.55
N ALA A 443 -1.50 -0.96 -13.66
CA ALA A 443 -2.32 -2.17 -13.72
C ALA A 443 -3.81 -1.80 -13.63
N ALA A 444 -4.19 -1.03 -12.62
CA ALA A 444 -5.59 -0.63 -12.45
C ALA A 444 -6.12 0.26 -13.58
N LEU A 445 -5.32 1.20 -14.08
CA LEU A 445 -5.70 2.04 -15.21
C LEU A 445 -5.88 1.19 -16.49
N SER A 446 -5.04 0.18 -16.69
CA SER A 446 -5.17 -0.76 -17.80
C SER A 446 -6.45 -1.59 -17.69
N ASP A 447 -6.80 -2.06 -16.49
CA ASP A 447 -8.07 -2.76 -16.23
C ASP A 447 -9.29 -1.87 -16.52
N TRP A 448 -9.15 -0.55 -16.36
CA TRP A 448 -10.16 0.44 -16.71
C TRP A 448 -10.06 0.93 -18.16
N ASN A 449 -9.28 0.26 -19.00
CA ASN A 449 -9.06 0.56 -20.43
C ASN A 449 -8.41 1.92 -20.73
N HIS A 450 -7.64 2.48 -19.80
CA HIS A 450 -6.84 3.69 -20.06
C HIS A 450 -5.52 3.35 -20.74
N PRO A 451 -5.15 4.07 -21.81
CA PRO A 451 -3.77 4.09 -22.28
C PRO A 451 -2.88 4.75 -21.21
N VAL A 452 -1.88 4.00 -20.73
CA VAL A 452 -0.93 4.49 -19.72
C VAL A 452 0.36 4.97 -20.39
N ILE A 453 0.77 6.20 -20.07
CA ILE A 453 2.02 6.79 -20.57
C ILE A 453 3.03 6.85 -19.41
N ARG A 454 4.06 6.01 -19.46
CA ARG A 454 5.18 6.05 -18.50
C ARG A 454 6.14 7.18 -18.86
N LEU A 455 6.39 8.07 -17.91
CA LEU A 455 7.32 9.19 -18.08
C LEU A 455 8.44 9.13 -17.05
N THR A 456 9.61 9.61 -17.46
CA THR A 456 10.66 10.07 -16.54
C THR A 456 10.44 11.53 -16.18
N ALA A 457 10.99 11.98 -15.04
CA ALA A 457 10.89 13.36 -14.58
C ALA A 457 11.29 14.39 -15.67
N GLY A 458 12.36 14.12 -16.42
CA GLY A 458 12.85 15.00 -17.49
C GLY A 458 11.93 15.09 -18.72
N GLN A 459 11.03 14.13 -18.93
CA GLN A 459 10.12 14.12 -20.08
C GLN A 459 8.82 14.90 -19.83
N LYS A 460 8.49 15.22 -18.58
CA LYS A 460 7.23 15.88 -18.22
C LYS A 460 7.03 17.26 -18.84
N PRO A 461 8.04 18.14 -18.89
CA PRO A 461 7.86 19.44 -19.53
C PRO A 461 7.47 19.31 -21.01
N LEU A 462 8.08 18.36 -21.74
CA LEU A 462 7.76 18.11 -23.14
C LEU A 462 6.36 17.49 -23.31
N TYR A 463 6.01 16.52 -22.47
CA TYR A 463 4.66 15.94 -22.43
C TYR A 463 3.58 17.01 -22.17
N HIS A 464 3.82 17.91 -21.21
CA HIS A 464 2.91 18.99 -20.91
C HIS A 464 2.82 19.98 -22.08
N LEU A 465 3.96 20.34 -22.69
CA LEU A 465 3.99 21.19 -23.87
C LEU A 465 3.17 20.58 -25.02
N ALA A 466 3.28 19.28 -25.28
CA ALA A 466 2.47 18.59 -26.28
C ALA A 466 0.96 18.69 -25.98
N SER A 467 0.58 18.58 -24.70
CA SER A 467 -0.81 18.77 -24.25
C SER A 467 -1.31 20.20 -24.47
N VAL A 468 -0.45 21.20 -24.20
CA VAL A 468 -0.73 22.63 -24.43
C VAL A 468 -0.94 22.91 -25.92
N TRP A 469 -0.13 22.31 -26.79
CA TRP A 469 -0.29 22.42 -28.24
C TRP A 469 -1.62 21.81 -28.73
N ALA A 470 -1.97 20.63 -28.24
CA ALA A 470 -3.16 19.91 -28.65
C ALA A 470 -4.48 20.49 -28.09
N SER A 471 -4.41 21.31 -27.04
CA SER A 471 -5.60 21.85 -26.36
C SER A 471 -5.64 23.38 -26.39
N ASN A 472 -4.69 24.05 -25.73
CA ASN A 472 -4.74 25.50 -25.55
C ASN A 472 -4.39 26.27 -26.83
N LEU A 473 -3.33 25.88 -27.54
CA LEU A 473 -2.90 26.59 -28.74
C LEU A 473 -3.83 26.35 -29.92
N THR A 474 -4.54 25.22 -29.97
CA THR A 474 -5.62 25.00 -30.94
C THR A 474 -6.71 26.07 -30.85
N LEU A 475 -7.08 26.50 -29.63
CA LEU A 475 -8.05 27.58 -29.44
C LEU A 475 -7.53 28.93 -29.98
N ALA A 476 -6.22 29.18 -29.93
CA ALA A 476 -5.64 30.40 -30.50
C ALA A 476 -5.78 30.42 -32.03
N VAL A 477 -5.58 29.28 -32.71
CA VAL A 477 -5.78 29.16 -34.17
C VAL A 477 -7.25 29.37 -34.55
N ILE A 478 -8.17 28.82 -33.76
CA ILE A 478 -9.62 29.01 -33.97
C ILE A 478 -10.00 30.48 -33.75
N ALA A 479 -9.50 31.11 -32.69
CA ALA A 479 -9.74 32.52 -32.39
C ALA A 479 -9.22 33.44 -33.51
N GLN A 480 -8.03 33.18 -34.04
CA GLN A 480 -7.47 33.93 -35.16
C GLN A 480 -8.33 33.77 -36.43
N SER A 481 -8.82 32.55 -36.69
CA SER A 481 -9.73 32.30 -37.81
C SER A 481 -11.03 33.10 -37.69
N CYS A 482 -11.60 33.19 -36.48
CA CYS A 482 -12.79 33.99 -36.21
C CYS A 482 -12.53 35.48 -36.43
N ALA A 483 -11.39 35.99 -35.96
CA ALA A 483 -11.00 37.39 -36.13
C ALA A 483 -10.98 37.81 -37.61
N TYR A 484 -10.51 36.96 -38.52
CA TYR A 484 -10.57 37.25 -39.96
C TYR A 484 -12.01 37.37 -40.48
N LEU A 485 -12.93 36.51 -40.06
CA LEU A 485 -14.35 36.63 -40.47
C LEU A 485 -15.02 37.88 -39.91
N GLU A 486 -14.63 38.33 -38.71
CA GLU A 486 -15.14 39.57 -38.13
C GLU A 486 -14.73 40.80 -38.96
N THR A 487 -13.54 40.80 -39.58
CA THR A 487 -13.15 41.87 -40.53
C THR A 487 -14.02 41.93 -41.79
N LEU A 488 -14.73 40.84 -42.10
CA LEU A 488 -15.70 40.78 -43.21
C LEU A 488 -17.11 41.25 -42.79
N GLY A 489 -17.27 41.69 -41.54
CA GLY A 489 -18.52 42.24 -41.01
C GLY A 489 -19.42 41.23 -40.27
N LEU A 490 -18.94 40.00 -40.03
CA LEU A 490 -19.65 39.03 -39.19
C LEU A 490 -19.51 39.42 -37.71
N SER A 491 -20.55 39.17 -36.91
CA SER A 491 -20.41 39.20 -35.46
C SER A 491 -19.57 38.01 -34.96
N HIS A 492 -18.97 38.15 -33.77
CA HIS A 492 -18.18 37.09 -33.14
C HIS A 492 -18.90 35.72 -33.12
N LYS A 493 -20.19 35.73 -32.74
CA LYS A 493 -21.00 34.51 -32.70
C LYS A 493 -21.25 33.90 -34.07
N GLU A 494 -21.46 34.73 -35.09
CA GLU A 494 -21.64 34.26 -36.47
C GLU A 494 -20.32 33.67 -37.02
N ALA A 495 -19.18 34.28 -36.68
CA ALA A 495 -17.86 33.77 -37.04
C ALA A 495 -17.58 32.39 -36.40
N GLU A 496 -17.84 32.24 -35.09
CA GLU A 496 -17.73 30.94 -34.39
C GLU A 496 -18.64 29.87 -35.03
N GLN A 497 -19.90 30.22 -35.32
CA GLN A 497 -20.85 29.32 -35.95
C GLN A 497 -20.44 28.90 -37.36
N ALA A 498 -19.84 29.82 -38.14
CA ALA A 498 -19.37 29.53 -39.49
C ALA A 498 -18.13 28.62 -39.50
N ILE A 499 -17.22 28.79 -38.53
CA ILE A 499 -15.95 28.04 -38.45
C ILE A 499 -16.14 26.66 -37.82
N TRP A 500 -17.09 26.50 -36.89
CA TRP A 500 -17.25 25.27 -36.12
C TRP A 500 -17.34 23.99 -36.98
N PRO A 501 -18.15 23.92 -38.06
CA PRO A 501 -18.21 22.73 -38.91
C PRO A 501 -16.86 22.34 -39.52
N LEU A 502 -16.02 23.32 -39.89
CA LEU A 502 -14.68 23.08 -40.44
C LEU A 502 -13.71 22.53 -39.39
N VAL A 503 -13.75 23.09 -38.18
CA VAL A 503 -12.94 22.61 -37.05
C VAL A 503 -13.34 21.18 -36.70
N GLN A 504 -14.64 20.93 -36.56
CA GLN A 504 -15.17 19.61 -36.23
C GLN A 504 -14.76 18.56 -37.28
N ALA A 505 -14.96 18.85 -38.57
CA ALA A 505 -14.56 17.95 -39.66
C ALA A 505 -13.05 17.66 -39.66
N SER A 506 -12.22 18.65 -39.34
CA SER A 506 -10.75 18.47 -39.25
C SER A 506 -10.35 17.52 -38.12
N LEU A 507 -10.98 17.66 -36.94
CA LEU A 507 -10.75 16.79 -35.79
C LEU A 507 -11.27 15.36 -36.04
N GLU A 508 -12.44 15.22 -36.66
CA GLU A 508 -13.01 13.93 -37.05
C GLU A 508 -12.13 13.20 -38.08
N ASN A 509 -11.62 13.93 -39.07
CA ASN A 509 -10.67 13.37 -40.06
C ASN A 509 -9.36 12.93 -39.40
N PHE A 510 -8.81 13.73 -38.48
CA PHE A 510 -7.63 13.34 -37.69
C PHE A 510 -7.90 12.07 -36.88
N ARG A 511 -9.05 11.98 -36.22
CA ARG A 511 -9.45 10.79 -35.46
C ARG A 511 -9.56 9.55 -36.34
N ALA A 512 -10.09 9.70 -37.56
CA ALA A 512 -10.32 8.58 -38.47
C ALA A 512 -9.05 8.11 -39.21
N HIS A 513 -8.17 9.02 -39.60
CA HIS A 513 -7.06 8.73 -40.53
C HIS A 513 -5.66 9.02 -39.98
N GLY A 514 -5.56 9.66 -38.81
CA GLY A 514 -4.29 10.10 -38.23
C GLY A 514 -3.52 11.09 -39.11
N LEU A 515 -2.27 11.38 -38.73
CA LEU A 515 -1.32 12.10 -39.58
C LEU A 515 -0.39 11.11 -40.29
N PRO A 516 -0.04 11.33 -41.57
CA PRO A 516 -0.41 12.50 -42.39
C PRO A 516 -1.74 12.35 -43.16
N GLY A 517 -2.51 11.26 -42.96
CA GLY A 517 -3.69 10.93 -43.75
C GLY A 517 -4.84 11.94 -43.70
N ALA A 518 -4.99 12.64 -42.57
CA ALA A 518 -6.02 13.67 -42.37
C ALA A 518 -5.70 15.02 -43.04
N LEU A 519 -4.49 15.18 -43.56
CA LEU A 519 -4.05 16.45 -44.15
C LEU A 519 -4.84 16.76 -45.42
N THR A 520 -5.33 18.00 -45.53
CA THR A 520 -6.02 18.56 -46.69
C THR A 520 -5.60 20.02 -46.88
N GLY A 521 -6.05 20.67 -47.97
CA GLY A 521 -5.83 22.11 -48.19
C GLY A 521 -4.67 22.44 -49.13
N PRO A 522 -4.33 23.74 -49.27
CA PRO A 522 -3.38 24.20 -50.29
C PRO A 522 -1.94 23.72 -50.06
N VAL A 523 -1.50 23.60 -48.80
CA VAL A 523 -0.17 23.04 -48.48
C VAL A 523 -0.10 21.58 -48.92
N GLU A 524 -1.14 20.78 -48.69
CA GLU A 524 -1.20 19.38 -49.10
C GLU A 524 -1.21 19.22 -50.62
N ARG A 525 -1.91 20.09 -51.36
CA ARG A 525 -1.95 20.05 -52.83
C ARG A 525 -0.76 20.69 -53.54
N ASN A 526 0.18 21.29 -52.79
CA ASN A 526 1.31 22.05 -53.32
C ASN A 526 0.89 23.30 -54.12
N ASP A 527 -0.19 23.95 -53.67
CA ASP A 527 -0.82 25.08 -54.35
C ASP A 527 -0.14 26.40 -53.94
N VAL A 528 1.02 26.67 -54.55
CA VAL A 528 1.88 27.83 -54.23
C VAL A 528 1.13 29.16 -54.44
N GLU A 529 0.32 29.27 -55.49
CA GLU A 529 -0.42 30.49 -55.81
C GLU A 529 -1.44 30.83 -54.72
N THR A 530 -2.19 29.84 -54.22
CA THR A 530 -3.12 30.05 -53.12
C THR A 530 -2.40 30.54 -51.86
N ILE A 531 -1.25 29.96 -51.53
CA ILE A 531 -0.44 30.38 -50.37
C ILE A 531 0.07 31.83 -50.56
N ARG A 532 0.50 32.19 -51.77
CA ARG A 532 0.93 33.56 -52.09
C ARG A 532 -0.20 34.57 -51.93
N HIS A 533 -1.41 34.24 -52.41
CA HIS A 533 -2.58 35.10 -52.21
C HIS A 533 -2.94 35.26 -50.73
N HIS A 534 -2.86 34.20 -49.93
CA HIS A 534 -3.09 34.31 -48.48
C HIS A 534 -2.11 35.31 -47.84
N LEU A 535 -0.82 35.22 -48.16
CA LEU A 535 0.20 36.11 -47.61
C LEU A 535 -0.01 37.58 -48.02
N GLN A 536 -0.57 37.86 -49.20
CA GLN A 536 -0.84 39.22 -49.67
C GLN A 536 -2.01 39.90 -48.93
N VAL A 537 -3.02 39.15 -48.49
CA VAL A 537 -4.22 39.70 -47.83
C VAL A 537 -4.15 39.62 -46.30
N MET A 538 -3.27 38.77 -45.77
CA MET A 538 -3.10 38.55 -44.33
C MET A 538 -2.31 39.69 -43.66
N PRO A 539 -2.71 40.14 -42.45
CA PRO A 539 -1.93 41.08 -41.66
C PRO A 539 -0.49 40.61 -41.43
N GLU A 540 0.47 41.52 -41.54
CA GLU A 540 1.91 41.20 -41.46
C GLU A 540 2.28 40.46 -40.16
N GLN A 541 1.66 40.83 -39.04
CA GLN A 541 1.87 40.20 -37.73
C GLN A 541 1.50 38.71 -37.67
N ASP A 542 0.61 38.24 -38.55
CA ASP A 542 0.14 36.85 -38.57
C ASP A 542 0.93 35.98 -39.55
N GLN A 543 1.62 36.58 -40.51
CA GLN A 543 2.33 35.87 -41.59
C GLN A 543 3.39 34.91 -41.06
N ALA A 544 4.14 35.32 -40.03
CA ALA A 544 5.17 34.48 -39.41
C ALA A 544 4.57 33.19 -38.82
N LEU A 545 3.45 33.29 -38.09
CA LEU A 545 2.75 32.14 -37.52
C LEU A 545 2.19 31.24 -38.63
N TYR A 546 1.55 31.84 -39.64
CA TYR A 546 1.00 31.11 -40.79
C TYR A 546 2.08 30.33 -41.55
N CYS A 547 3.24 30.94 -41.80
CA CYS A 547 4.36 30.28 -42.47
C CYS A 547 4.93 29.14 -41.61
N GLN A 548 5.09 29.34 -40.31
CA GLN A 548 5.59 28.30 -39.39
C GLN A 548 4.64 27.09 -39.32
N LEU A 549 3.32 27.32 -39.17
CA LEU A 549 2.33 26.25 -39.18
C LEU A 549 2.29 25.54 -40.55
N SER A 550 2.35 26.30 -41.65
CA SER A 550 2.36 25.73 -43.00
C SER A 550 3.61 24.91 -43.27
N ALA A 551 4.77 25.29 -42.73
CA ALA A 551 6.00 24.52 -42.84
C ALA A 551 5.89 23.17 -42.09
N ILE A 552 5.26 23.16 -40.91
CA ILE A 552 4.96 21.90 -40.18
C ILE A 552 4.03 21.00 -41.02
N LEU A 553 2.99 21.58 -41.64
CA LEU A 553 2.09 20.83 -42.54
C LEU A 553 2.81 20.31 -43.79
N LEU A 554 3.79 21.06 -44.32
CA LEU A 554 4.60 20.64 -45.46
C LEU A 554 5.42 19.38 -45.13
N GLU A 555 6.01 19.31 -43.94
CA GLU A 555 6.70 18.11 -43.47
C GLU A 555 5.76 16.90 -43.37
N GLN A 556 4.51 17.10 -42.90
CA GLN A 556 3.50 16.03 -42.91
C GLN A 556 3.14 15.61 -44.35
N ALA A 557 3.02 16.55 -45.28
CA ALA A 557 2.75 16.24 -46.69
C ALA A 557 3.88 15.44 -47.35
N ARG A 558 5.14 15.71 -46.99
CA ARG A 558 6.32 14.95 -47.45
C ARG A 558 6.31 13.50 -46.97
N LEU A 559 5.84 13.26 -45.73
CA LEU A 559 5.65 11.90 -45.21
C LEU A 559 4.57 11.13 -45.98
N ARG A 560 3.52 11.81 -46.46
CA ARG A 560 2.46 11.19 -47.28
C ARG A 560 2.90 10.92 -48.72
N HIS A 561 3.79 11.76 -49.25
CA HIS A 561 4.21 11.72 -50.66
C HIS A 561 5.75 11.76 -50.79
N HIS A 562 6.39 10.59 -50.74
CA HIS A 562 7.85 10.45 -50.70
C HIS A 562 8.63 11.10 -51.87
N ASN A 563 8.00 11.37 -53.01
CA ASN A 563 8.63 11.97 -54.21
C ASN A 563 8.07 13.36 -54.57
N ARG A 564 7.46 14.05 -53.59
CA ARG A 564 6.88 15.37 -53.78
C ARG A 564 7.95 16.41 -54.16
N LYS A 565 7.66 17.23 -55.18
CA LYS A 565 8.50 18.38 -55.59
C LYS A 565 7.87 19.67 -55.06
N ASP A 566 8.32 20.13 -53.89
CA ASP A 566 7.73 21.25 -53.15
C ASP A 566 8.75 22.35 -52.79
N GLN A 567 9.89 22.41 -53.49
CA GLN A 567 10.96 23.35 -53.21
C GLN A 567 10.51 24.82 -53.29
N GLU A 568 9.66 25.14 -54.27
CA GLU A 568 9.11 26.49 -54.43
C GLU A 568 8.27 26.89 -53.22
N LEU A 569 7.39 25.98 -52.77
CA LEU A 569 6.57 26.19 -51.58
C LEU A 569 7.43 26.34 -50.32
N ALA A 570 8.43 25.47 -50.14
CA ALA A 570 9.35 25.55 -49.00
C ALA A 570 10.10 26.90 -48.97
N ASN A 571 10.56 27.38 -50.13
CA ASN A 571 11.23 28.68 -50.23
C ASN A 571 10.30 29.84 -49.86
N LEU A 572 9.05 29.81 -50.36
CA LEU A 572 8.04 30.84 -50.05
C LEU A 572 7.74 30.92 -48.55
N LEU A 573 7.61 29.76 -47.88
CA LEU A 573 7.34 29.70 -46.44
C LEU A 573 8.55 30.17 -45.61
N ASN A 574 9.77 29.84 -46.05
CA ASN A 574 11.01 30.25 -45.36
C ASN A 574 11.32 31.75 -45.51
N SER A 575 10.92 32.39 -46.61
CA SER A 575 11.14 33.83 -46.81
C SER A 575 10.11 34.71 -46.09
N GLY A 576 9.15 34.09 -45.37
CA GLY A 576 8.08 34.82 -44.70
C GLY A 576 7.18 35.61 -45.66
N GLY A 577 7.08 35.16 -46.92
CA GLY A 577 6.35 35.90 -47.96
C GLY A 577 7.09 37.10 -48.55
N SER A 578 8.33 37.38 -48.13
CA SER A 578 9.18 38.36 -48.81
C SER A 578 9.72 37.74 -50.10
N THR A 579 9.25 38.24 -51.25
CA THR A 579 9.91 38.05 -52.55
C THR A 579 10.89 39.17 -52.81
#